data_AF-A0A820PR75-F1
#
_entry.id   AF-A0A820PR75-F1
#
_cell.length_a   1.000
_cell.length_b   1.000
_cell.length_c   1.000
_cell.angle_alpha   90.00
_cell.angle_beta   90.00
_cell.angle_gamma   90.00
#
_symmetry.space_group_name_H-M   'P 1'
#
loop_
_entity.id
_entity.type
_entity.pdbx_description
1 polymer ?
#
loop_
_entity_poly.entity_id
_entity_poly.type
_entity_poly.pdbx_seq_one_letter_code
_entity_poly.pdbx_strand_id
1 'polypeptide(L)'
;MQSFFQQAIIQSAPMAIPFRTYEEYLTPGILLAEQLHCNYNDIACFRAASVNNITTAQKIVNTKITSLEVLLFFEPWVPVIDNALVHGQLYETVRNVSFPLKPLITGTVNDEGLFFIYHQWDKPISP
;
A
#
# COMPACT_ATOMS: atom_id res chain seq x y z
N MET A 1 -2.93 -16.78 -21.25
CA MET A 1 -3.16 -15.34 -21.01
C MET A 1 -4.63 -15.13 -20.70
N GLN A 2 -4.98 -14.58 -19.54
CA GLN A 2 -6.37 -14.24 -19.25
C GLN A 2 -6.83 -13.07 -20.12
N SER A 3 -8.02 -13.21 -20.72
CA SER A 3 -8.58 -12.30 -21.73
C SER A 3 -9.42 -11.17 -21.12
N PHE A 4 -8.97 -10.59 -20.00
CA PHE A 4 -9.74 -9.54 -19.32
C PHE A 4 -9.60 -8.15 -19.95
N PHE A 5 -8.52 -7.93 -20.73
CA PHE A 5 -8.23 -6.66 -21.41
C PHE A 5 -7.24 -6.88 -22.55
N GLN A 6 -7.17 -5.96 -23.51
CA GLN A 6 -6.24 -6.03 -24.64
C GLN A 6 -5.04 -5.09 -24.48
N GLN A 7 -5.23 -3.96 -23.80
CA GLN A 7 -4.24 -2.89 -23.61
C GLN A 7 -4.48 -2.20 -22.26
N ALA A 8 -3.48 -1.48 -21.75
CA ALA A 8 -3.59 -0.72 -20.52
C ALA A 8 -3.03 0.70 -20.67
N ILE A 9 -3.57 1.64 -19.88
CA ILE A 9 -3.03 2.99 -19.70
C ILE A 9 -2.78 3.16 -18.19
N ILE A 10 -1.56 3.55 -17.83
CA ILE A 10 -1.17 3.85 -16.45
C ILE A 10 -0.82 5.32 -16.34
N GLN A 11 -1.52 6.04 -15.46
CA GLN A 11 -1.33 7.48 -15.25
C GLN A 11 -0.93 7.70 -13.79
N SER A 12 0.25 8.30 -13.57
CA SER A 12 0.68 8.76 -12.24
C SER A 12 0.71 7.66 -11.17
N ALA A 13 0.99 6.41 -11.55
CA ALA A 13 1.04 5.30 -10.60
C ALA A 13 2.37 5.32 -9.82
N PRO A 14 2.33 5.24 -8.47
CA PRO A 14 3.53 5.26 -7.65
C PRO A 14 4.21 3.88 -7.62
N MET A 15 4.80 3.47 -8.76
CA MET A 15 5.37 2.14 -8.97
C MET A 15 6.56 1.79 -8.07
N ALA A 16 7.12 2.77 -7.36
CA ALA A 16 8.26 2.62 -6.46
C ALA A 16 7.87 2.29 -5.01
N ILE A 17 6.59 2.49 -4.62
CA ILE A 17 6.13 2.11 -3.28
C ILE A 17 6.15 0.58 -3.19
N PRO A 18 6.91 -0.01 -2.25
CA PRO A 18 7.02 -1.45 -2.17
C PRO A 18 5.70 -2.08 -1.70
N PHE A 19 5.47 -3.32 -2.07
CA PHE A 19 4.47 -4.16 -1.44
C PHE A 19 5.03 -4.74 -0.14
N ARG A 20 4.14 -5.07 0.80
CA ARG A 20 4.56 -5.71 2.07
C ARG A 20 4.64 -7.22 1.89
N THR A 21 5.58 -7.85 2.57
CA THR A 21 5.48 -9.27 2.90
C THR A 21 4.40 -9.49 3.95
N TYR A 22 4.03 -10.75 4.17
CA TYR A 22 3.06 -11.09 5.22
C TYR A 22 3.54 -10.65 6.62
N GLU A 23 4.83 -10.80 6.89
CA GLU A 23 5.45 -10.41 8.17
C GLU A 23 5.41 -8.90 8.38
N GLU A 24 5.76 -8.12 7.35
CA GLU A 24 5.72 -6.65 7.41
C GLU A 24 4.29 -6.11 7.52
N TYR A 25 3.28 -6.87 7.12
CA TYR A 25 1.87 -6.50 7.28
C TYR A 25 1.34 -6.77 8.70
N LEU A 26 2.05 -7.56 9.52
CA LEU A 26 1.63 -7.82 10.90
C LEU A 26 1.56 -6.54 11.73
N THR A 27 2.56 -5.65 11.62
CA THR A 27 2.61 -4.41 12.40
C THR A 27 1.39 -3.51 12.21
N PRO A 28 1.03 -3.06 10.98
CA PRO A 28 -0.19 -2.26 10.79
C PRO A 28 -1.47 -3.02 11.20
N GLY A 29 -1.51 -4.34 10.97
CA GLY A 29 -2.66 -5.17 11.36
C GLY A 29 -2.86 -5.29 12.87
N ILE A 30 -1.78 -5.47 13.64
CA ILE A 30 -1.81 -5.51 15.11
C ILE A 30 -2.24 -4.16 15.67
N LEU A 31 -1.67 -3.06 15.15
CA LEU A 31 -2.05 -1.71 15.57
C LEU A 31 -3.53 -1.43 15.31
N LEU A 32 -4.07 -1.90 14.18
CA LEU A 32 -5.52 -1.82 13.91
C LEU A 32 -6.33 -2.63 14.90
N ALA A 33 -5.90 -3.86 15.22
CA ALA A 33 -6.54 -4.72 16.21
C ALA A 33 -6.62 -4.00 17.58
N GLU A 34 -5.52 -3.40 18.02
CA GLU A 34 -5.45 -2.63 19.26
C GLU A 34 -6.43 -1.45 19.26
N GLN A 35 -6.49 -0.69 18.16
CA GLN A 35 -7.42 0.45 18.04
C GLN A 35 -8.90 0.02 18.01
N LEU A 36 -9.19 -1.20 17.54
CA LEU A 36 -10.53 -1.77 17.53
C LEU A 36 -10.85 -2.58 18.80
N HIS A 37 -9.90 -2.71 19.73
CA HIS A 37 -9.99 -3.58 20.90
C HIS A 37 -10.30 -5.05 20.56
N CYS A 38 -9.77 -5.52 19.44
CA CYS A 38 -9.89 -6.89 18.97
C CYS A 38 -8.59 -7.67 19.20
N ASN A 39 -8.71 -8.98 19.36
CA ASN A 39 -7.56 -9.86 19.16
C ASN A 39 -7.20 -9.86 17.67
N TYR A 40 -5.91 -9.75 17.33
CA TYR A 40 -5.44 -9.75 15.93
C TYR A 40 -5.94 -10.94 15.11
N ASN A 41 -6.07 -12.12 15.73
CA ASN A 41 -6.52 -13.34 15.07
C ASN A 41 -8.06 -13.48 15.02
N ASP A 42 -8.81 -12.59 15.64
CA ASP A 42 -10.28 -12.66 15.73
C ASP A 42 -10.95 -11.82 14.65
N ILE A 43 -11.00 -12.34 13.43
CA ILE A 43 -11.63 -11.66 12.28
C ILE A 43 -13.13 -11.39 12.50
N ALA A 44 -13.82 -12.15 13.36
CA ALA A 44 -15.22 -11.91 13.68
C ALA A 44 -15.39 -10.60 14.46
N CYS A 45 -14.48 -10.30 15.39
CA CYS A 45 -14.41 -9.02 16.08
C CYS A 45 -14.21 -7.85 15.10
N PHE A 46 -13.26 -7.95 14.16
CA PHE A 46 -13.06 -6.90 13.13
C PHE A 46 -14.32 -6.68 12.30
N ARG A 47 -15.01 -7.74 11.88
CA ARG A 47 -16.23 -7.66 11.06
C ARG A 47 -17.44 -7.12 11.83
N ALA A 48 -17.44 -7.21 13.16
CA ALA A 48 -18.47 -6.64 14.01
C ALA A 48 -18.30 -5.12 14.20
N ALA A 49 -17.11 -4.58 13.96
CA ALA A 49 -16.85 -3.15 14.06
C ALA A 49 -17.61 -2.36 12.98
N SER A 50 -18.12 -1.19 13.36
CA SER A 50 -18.74 -0.27 12.39
C SER A 50 -17.69 0.30 11.43
N VAL A 51 -18.12 0.73 10.24
CA VAL A 51 -17.25 1.41 9.27
C VAL A 51 -16.59 2.66 9.88
N ASN A 52 -17.31 3.40 10.73
CA ASN A 52 -16.76 4.57 11.41
C ASN A 52 -15.63 4.21 12.38
N ASN A 53 -15.77 3.09 13.11
CA ASN A 53 -14.72 2.62 14.00
C ASN A 53 -13.49 2.16 13.21
N ILE A 54 -13.68 1.42 12.12
CA ILE A 54 -12.59 0.95 11.25
C ILE A 54 -11.84 2.14 10.64
N THR A 55 -12.55 3.11 10.05
CA THR A 55 -11.91 4.27 9.41
C THR A 55 -11.24 5.20 10.43
N THR A 56 -11.80 5.36 11.63
CA THR A 56 -11.15 6.11 12.71
C THR A 56 -9.88 5.41 13.19
N ALA A 57 -9.94 4.09 13.40
CA ALA A 57 -8.80 3.29 13.77
C ALA A 57 -7.69 3.34 12.70
N GLN A 58 -8.03 3.22 11.42
CA GLN A 58 -7.10 3.36 10.30
C GLN A 58 -6.41 4.72 10.30
N LYS A 59 -7.14 5.82 10.51
CA LYS A 59 -6.54 7.17 10.60
C LYS A 59 -5.50 7.26 11.73
N ILE A 60 -5.77 6.63 12.87
CA ILE A 60 -4.81 6.58 13.98
C ILE A 60 -3.59 5.73 13.62
N VAL A 61 -3.77 4.59 12.94
CA VAL A 61 -2.65 3.76 12.47
C VAL A 61 -1.81 4.50 11.44
N ASN A 62 -2.42 5.31 10.56
CA ASN A 62 -1.70 6.09 9.55
C ASN A 62 -0.75 7.13 10.15
N THR A 63 -0.92 7.53 11.41
CA THR A 63 0.02 8.44 12.10
C THR A 63 1.14 7.70 12.83
N LYS A 64 1.18 6.36 12.77
CA LYS A 64 2.17 5.54 13.46
C LYS A 64 3.25 5.06 12.49
N ILE A 65 4.44 4.80 13.03
CA ILE A 65 5.52 4.17 12.27
C ILE A 65 5.18 2.68 12.13
N THR A 66 4.91 2.23 10.91
CA THR A 66 4.56 0.83 10.59
C THR A 66 5.62 0.12 9.75
N SER A 67 6.68 0.83 9.35
CA SER A 67 7.84 0.31 8.64
C SER A 67 9.01 1.28 8.78
N LEU A 68 10.24 0.79 8.57
CA LEU A 68 11.43 1.64 8.38
C LEU A 68 11.60 2.09 6.92
N GLU A 69 10.87 1.46 5.99
CA GLU A 69 10.78 1.92 4.60
C GLU A 69 9.95 3.19 4.54
N VAL A 70 10.59 4.31 4.24
CA VAL A 70 9.97 5.66 4.30
C VAL A 70 8.75 5.78 3.40
N LEU A 71 8.73 5.10 2.24
CA LEU A 71 7.58 5.12 1.34
C LEU A 71 6.33 4.46 1.93
N LEU A 72 6.50 3.48 2.84
CA LEU A 72 5.41 2.79 3.52
C LEU A 72 4.83 3.56 4.71
N PHE A 73 5.45 4.67 5.10
CA PHE A 73 4.86 5.60 6.05
C PHE A 73 3.70 6.37 5.41
N PHE A 74 3.80 6.74 4.13
CA PHE A 74 2.73 7.40 3.39
C PHE A 74 1.57 6.44 3.08
N GLU A 75 1.89 5.18 2.80
CA GLU A 75 0.92 4.15 2.44
C GLU A 75 1.09 2.91 3.35
N PRO A 76 0.52 2.93 4.56
CA PRO A 76 0.58 1.78 5.46
C PRO A 76 -0.24 0.59 4.93
N TRP A 77 -1.27 0.85 4.13
CA TRP A 77 -2.21 -0.12 3.56
C TRP A 77 -1.91 -0.42 2.09
N VAL A 78 -0.82 -1.14 1.84
CA VAL A 78 -0.42 -1.58 0.48
C VAL A 78 -0.76 -3.05 0.24
N PRO A 79 -0.78 -3.51 -1.03
CA PRO A 79 -0.86 -4.93 -1.33
C PRO A 79 0.20 -5.76 -0.59
N VAL A 80 -0.16 -7.00 -0.28
CA VAL A 80 0.72 -7.99 0.33
C VAL A 80 1.17 -8.98 -0.73
N ILE A 81 2.45 -9.37 -0.71
CA ILE A 81 2.99 -10.45 -1.52
C ILE A 81 2.43 -11.77 -0.99
N ASP A 82 1.36 -12.26 -1.62
CA ASP A 82 0.60 -13.44 -1.22
C ASP A 82 0.96 -14.70 -2.02
N ASN A 83 1.79 -14.56 -3.07
CA ASN A 83 2.13 -15.62 -4.03
C ASN A 83 0.90 -16.24 -4.74
N ALA A 84 -0.28 -15.64 -4.62
CA ALA A 84 -1.50 -16.05 -5.30
C ALA A 84 -1.85 -15.05 -6.41
N LEU A 85 -1.95 -13.76 -6.07
CA LEU A 85 -2.17 -12.66 -7.00
C LEU A 85 -0.92 -11.78 -7.16
N VAL A 86 -0.24 -11.48 -6.07
CA VAL A 86 0.97 -10.65 -6.04
C VAL A 86 2.17 -11.55 -5.73
N HIS A 87 2.99 -11.81 -6.74
CA HIS A 87 4.08 -12.78 -6.66
C HIS A 87 5.44 -12.18 -6.29
N GLY A 88 5.51 -10.86 -6.08
CA GLY A 88 6.74 -10.18 -5.72
C GLY A 88 6.62 -8.66 -5.80
N GLN A 89 7.76 -7.99 -5.61
CA GLN A 89 7.85 -6.54 -5.81
C GLN A 89 7.65 -6.19 -7.28
N LEU A 90 6.85 -5.16 -7.55
CA LEU A 90 6.46 -4.74 -8.89
C LEU A 90 7.67 -4.59 -9.83
N TYR A 91 8.69 -3.90 -9.37
CA TYR A 91 9.88 -3.60 -10.17
C TYR A 91 10.63 -4.86 -10.60
N GLU A 92 10.82 -5.81 -9.68
CA GLU A 92 11.49 -7.08 -9.97
C GLU A 92 10.63 -7.99 -10.87
N THR A 93 9.31 -7.99 -10.68
CA THR A 93 8.38 -8.75 -11.54
C THR A 93 8.37 -8.22 -12.97
N VAL A 94 8.42 -6.90 -13.16
CA VAL A 94 8.48 -6.29 -14.50
C VAL A 94 9.82 -6.55 -15.17
N ARG A 95 10.93 -6.45 -14.44
CA ARG A 95 12.27 -6.74 -14.99
C ARG A 95 12.43 -8.19 -15.43
N ASN A 96 11.92 -9.13 -14.64
CA ASN A 96 12.08 -10.58 -14.85
C ASN A 96 10.80 -11.22 -15.39
N VAL A 97 10.11 -10.51 -16.28
CA VAL A 97 8.79 -10.94 -16.76
C VAL A 97 8.85 -12.28 -17.50
N SER A 98 8.07 -13.25 -17.03
CA SER A 98 7.96 -14.59 -17.62
C SER A 98 6.71 -14.77 -18.51
N PHE A 99 5.89 -13.73 -18.63
CA PHE A 99 4.64 -13.74 -19.40
C PHE A 99 4.65 -12.73 -20.55
N PRO A 100 3.84 -12.96 -21.61
CA PRO A 100 3.75 -12.02 -22.72
C PRO A 100 3.18 -10.67 -22.28
N LEU A 101 3.89 -9.59 -22.60
CA LEU A 101 3.46 -8.22 -22.34
C LEU A 101 2.36 -7.77 -23.33
N LYS A 102 1.43 -6.95 -22.85
CA LYS A 102 0.40 -6.28 -23.66
C LYS A 102 0.80 -4.81 -23.89
N PRO A 103 0.29 -4.15 -24.95
CA PRO A 103 0.56 -2.72 -25.17
C PRO A 103 0.18 -1.88 -23.95
N LEU A 104 1.08 -0.98 -23.57
CA LEU A 104 0.98 -0.12 -22.41
C LEU A 104 1.30 1.33 -22.79
N ILE A 105 0.43 2.26 -22.41
CA ILE A 105 0.77 3.69 -22.35
C ILE A 105 1.01 4.02 -20.88
N THR A 106 2.13 4.66 -20.55
CA THR A 106 2.43 5.10 -19.20
C THR A 106 2.87 6.55 -19.20
N GLY A 107 2.47 7.31 -18.18
CA GLY A 107 2.81 8.73 -18.05
C GLY A 107 2.78 9.20 -16.60
N THR A 108 3.51 10.29 -16.35
CA THR A 108 3.61 10.98 -15.06
C THR A 108 3.49 12.48 -15.29
N VAL A 109 3.13 13.25 -14.27
CA VAL A 109 3.30 14.71 -14.30
C VAL A 109 4.71 15.11 -13.81
N ASN A 110 5.10 16.37 -14.03
CA ASN A 110 6.42 16.88 -13.63
C ASN A 110 6.63 16.87 -12.11
N ASP A 111 5.56 17.08 -11.34
CA ASP A 111 5.63 17.41 -9.91
C ASP A 111 4.82 16.46 -9.01
N GLU A 112 4.83 15.14 -9.29
CA GLU A 112 4.07 14.12 -8.52
C GLU A 112 4.33 14.17 -7.01
N GLY A 113 5.60 14.39 -6.63
CA GLY A 113 6.03 14.33 -5.24
C GLY A 113 5.59 15.52 -4.38
N LEU A 114 5.29 16.68 -4.98
CA LEU A 114 4.98 17.90 -4.23
C LEU A 114 3.74 17.72 -3.36
N PHE A 115 2.73 17.01 -3.87
CA PHE A 115 1.50 16.73 -3.13
C PHE A 115 1.79 15.98 -1.83
N PHE A 116 2.58 14.89 -1.90
CA PHE A 116 2.90 14.05 -0.74
C PHE A 116 3.75 14.78 0.30
N ILE A 117 4.71 15.60 -0.14
CA ILE A 117 5.56 16.37 0.76
C ILE A 117 4.74 17.39 1.55
N TYR A 118 3.95 18.23 0.88
CA TYR A 118 3.16 19.27 1.56
C TYR A 118 1.97 18.71 2.35
N HIS A 119 1.45 17.54 1.97
CA HIS A 119 0.41 16.87 2.75
C HIS A 119 0.94 16.36 4.08
N GLN A 120 2.20 15.91 4.11
CA GLN A 120 2.77 15.21 5.24
C GLN A 120 3.56 16.10 6.20
N TRP A 121 4.18 17.16 5.68
CA TRP A 121 4.94 18.12 6.46
C TRP A 121 4.39 19.53 6.27
N ASP A 122 3.79 20.05 7.34
CA ASP A 122 3.29 21.42 7.44
C ASP A 122 4.40 22.43 7.80
N LYS A 123 5.61 21.94 8.10
CA LYS A 123 6.78 22.73 8.46
C LYS A 123 7.99 22.32 7.62
N PRO A 124 8.93 23.25 7.37
CA PRO A 124 10.20 22.92 6.72
C PRO A 124 10.93 21.80 7.47
N ILE A 125 11.43 20.81 6.74
CA ILE A 125 12.29 19.77 7.29
C ILE A 125 13.72 20.34 7.29
N SER A 126 14.28 20.54 8.48
CA SER A 126 15.69 20.92 8.66
C SER A 126 16.59 19.68 8.53
N PRO A 127 17.81 19.79 7.95
CA PRO A 127 18.84 18.77 8.07
C PRO A 127 19.24 18.48 9.53
#